data_AF-A0A7S3RGJ3-F1
#
_entry.id   AF-A0A7S3RGJ3-F1
#
_cell.length_a   1.000
_cell.length_b   1.000
_cell.length_c   1.000
_cell.angle_alpha   90.00
_cell.angle_beta   90.00
_cell.angle_gamma   90.00
#
_symmetry.space_group_name_H-M   'P 1'
#
loop_
_entity.id
_entity.type
_entity.pdbx_description
1 polymer ?
#
loop_
_entity_poly.entity_id
_entity_poly.type
_entity_poly.pdbx_seq_one_letter_code
_entity_poly.pdbx_strand_id
1 'polypeptide(L)'
;EAGVEQAFGWTIVLYTLFIKVLFYPLQQDQLRSTSMMQLMQPKVKELQEEYKDDPETLNRALGQMYSVMDVNPLGGCLPVLLQLPIFWSLYGVWRRLSAENFPHYDESWLWVPSLAKPNP
;
A
#
# COMPACT_ATOMS: atom_id res chain seq x y z
N GLU A 1 30.53 24.81 -2.80
CA GLU A 1 30.20 23.38 -3.03
C GLU A 1 28.74 23.35 -3.41
N ALA A 2 28.40 22.89 -4.61
CA ALA A 2 27.01 22.96 -5.12
C ALA A 2 26.15 21.94 -4.37
N GLY A 3 25.77 22.26 -3.14
CA GLY A 3 24.87 21.47 -2.32
C GLY A 3 23.45 21.60 -2.85
N VAL A 4 22.79 20.47 -3.08
CA VAL A 4 21.37 20.45 -3.42
C VAL A 4 20.62 20.94 -2.20
N GLU A 5 20.02 22.13 -2.25
CA GLU A 5 19.11 22.60 -1.21
C GLU A 5 17.99 21.56 -1.02
N GLN A 6 17.68 21.20 0.22
CA GLN A 6 16.68 20.19 0.57
C GLN A 6 16.98 18.78 0.04
N ALA A 7 18.27 18.40 -0.04
CA ALA A 7 18.72 17.09 -0.51
C ALA A 7 18.01 15.91 0.17
N PHE A 8 17.65 16.05 1.45
CA PHE A 8 16.97 14.99 2.21
C PHE A 8 15.55 14.71 1.69
N GLY A 9 14.78 15.76 1.39
CA GLY A 9 13.45 15.62 0.78
C GLY A 9 13.50 14.97 -0.60
N TRP A 10 14.46 15.40 -1.44
CA TRP A 10 14.70 14.76 -2.75
C TRP A 10 15.13 13.30 -2.64
N THR A 11 15.91 12.95 -1.60
CA THR A 11 16.32 11.56 -1.33
C THR A 11 15.11 10.67 -1.07
N ILE A 12 14.13 11.14 -0.29
CA ILE A 12 12.89 10.40 -0.02
C ILE A 12 12.08 10.18 -1.32
N VAL A 13 11.99 11.20 -2.18
CA VAL A 13 11.31 11.10 -3.49
C VAL A 13 11.99 10.08 -4.39
N LEU A 14 13.32 10.13 -4.49
CA LEU A 14 14.08 9.20 -5.32
C LEU A 14 13.98 7.76 -4.79
N TYR A 15 14.04 7.57 -3.48
CA TYR A 15 13.86 6.26 -2.84
C TYR A 15 12.47 5.68 -3.12
N THR A 16 11.41 6.50 -2.98
CA THR A 16 10.04 6.06 -3.25
C THR A 16 9.81 5.73 -4.73
N LEU A 17 10.38 6.52 -5.65
CA LEU A 17 10.37 6.19 -7.08
C LEU A 17 11.10 4.89 -7.38
N PHE A 18 12.29 4.68 -6.80
CA PHE A 18 13.07 3.46 -6.97
C PHE A 18 12.28 2.22 -6.54
N ILE A 19 11.67 2.25 -5.35
CA ILE A 19 10.83 1.16 -4.86
C ILE A 19 9.62 0.95 -5.77
N LYS A 20 8.91 2.02 -6.16
CA LYS A 20 7.76 1.90 -7.06
C LYS A 20 8.11 1.25 -8.40
N VAL A 21 9.26 1.59 -8.99
CA VAL A 21 9.74 0.95 -10.23
C VAL A 21 10.06 -0.52 -10.01
N LEU A 22 10.73 -0.86 -8.91
CA LEU A 22 11.09 -2.24 -8.58
C LEU A 22 9.85 -3.13 -8.33
N PHE A 23 8.82 -2.59 -7.67
CA PHE A 23 7.56 -3.30 -7.38
C PHE A 23 6.46 -3.06 -8.43
N TYR A 24 6.75 -2.33 -9.51
CA TYR A 24 5.79 -2.04 -10.58
C TYR A 24 5.12 -3.29 -11.19
N PRO A 25 5.86 -4.35 -11.58
CA PRO A 25 5.22 -5.54 -12.15
C PRO A 25 4.26 -6.20 -11.14
N LEU A 26 4.65 -6.25 -9.86
CA LEU A 26 3.80 -6.81 -8.81
C LEU A 26 2.53 -5.97 -8.59
N GLN A 27 2.61 -4.64 -8.70
CA GLN A 27 1.45 -3.75 -8.58
C GLN A 27 0.48 -3.90 -9.76
N GLN A 28 0.95 -4.18 -10.97
CA GLN A 28 0.06 -4.42 -12.12
C GLN A 28 -0.84 -5.63 -11.89
N ASP A 29 -0.29 -6.73 -11.38
CA ASP A 29 -1.05 -7.95 -11.10
C ASP A 29 -2.12 -7.71 -10.02
N GLN A 30 -1.78 -6.93 -9.00
CA GLN A 30 -2.71 -6.55 -7.93
C GLN A 30 -3.86 -5.66 -8.44
N LEU A 31 -3.55 -4.70 -9.32
CA LEU A 31 -4.55 -3.84 -9.95
C LEU A 31 -5.53 -4.65 -10.82
N ARG A 32 -5.02 -5.62 -11.58
CA ARG A 32 -5.84 -6.53 -12.37
C ARG A 32 -6.80 -7.33 -11.47
N SER A 33 -6.30 -7.97 -10.42
CA SER A 33 -7.14 -8.73 -9.48
C SER A 33 -8.22 -7.85 -8.83
N THR A 34 -7.86 -6.63 -8.43
CA THR A 34 -8.80 -5.68 -7.80
C THR A 34 -9.89 -5.22 -8.77
N SER A 35 -9.56 -4.95 -10.03
CA SER A 35 -10.57 -4.60 -11.05
C SER A 35 -11.57 -5.72 -11.29
N MET A 36 -11.11 -6.98 -11.34
CA MET A 36 -11.99 -8.14 -11.52
C MET A 36 -12.92 -8.32 -10.31
N MET A 37 -12.41 -8.07 -9.09
CA MET A 37 -13.26 -8.05 -7.88
C MET A 37 -14.32 -6.95 -7.92
N GLN A 38 -14.00 -5.75 -8.42
CA GLN A 38 -14.97 -4.67 -8.56
C GLN A 38 -16.10 -5.03 -9.53
N LEU A 39 -15.77 -5.67 -10.65
CA LEU A 39 -16.76 -6.15 -11.62
C LEU A 39 -17.68 -7.24 -11.05
N MET A 40 -17.19 -8.02 -10.08
CA MET A 40 -17.97 -9.07 -9.41
C MET A 40 -18.87 -8.56 -8.28
N GLN A 41 -18.60 -7.38 -7.71
CA GLN A 41 -19.42 -6.82 -6.63
C GLN A 41 -20.95 -6.88 -6.85
N PRO A 42 -21.50 -6.56 -8.04
CA PRO A 42 -22.94 -6.68 -8.27
C PRO A 42 -23.44 -8.13 -8.13
N LYS A 43 -22.71 -9.11 -8.67
CA LYS A 43 -23.05 -10.54 -8.58
C LYS A 43 -22.93 -11.08 -7.15
N VAL A 44 -21.91 -10.63 -6.41
CA VAL A 44 -21.77 -10.91 -4.98
C VAL A 44 -22.99 -10.39 -4.20
N LYS A 45 -23.49 -9.19 -4.53
CA LYS A 45 -24.67 -8.61 -3.87
C LYS A 45 -25.95 -9.37 -4.18
N GLU A 46 -26.18 -9.76 -5.44
CA GLU A 46 -27.32 -10.61 -5.82
C GLU A 46 -27.32 -11.91 -5.02
N LEU A 47 -26.16 -12.59 -4.93
CA LEU A 47 -25.99 -13.83 -4.18
C LEU A 47 -26.23 -13.63 -2.67
N GLN A 48 -25.75 -12.51 -2.12
CA GLN A 48 -25.99 -12.14 -0.72
C GLN A 48 -27.46 -11.85 -0.44
N GLU A 49 -28.23 -11.36 -1.43
CA GLU A 49 -29.67 -11.14 -1.30
C GLU A 49 -30.48 -12.43 -1.38
N GLU A 50 -30.07 -13.37 -2.24
CA GLU A 50 -30.72 -14.66 -2.41
C GLU A 50 -30.53 -15.59 -1.20
N TYR A 51 -29.34 -15.57 -0.58
CA TYR A 51 -28.99 -16.45 0.54
C TYR A 51 -28.88 -15.72 1.91
N LYS A 52 -29.64 -14.64 2.12
CA LYS A 52 -29.62 -13.87 3.40
C LYS A 52 -29.85 -14.73 4.64
N ASP A 53 -30.74 -15.72 4.53
CA ASP A 53 -31.15 -16.57 5.65
C ASP A 53 -30.30 -17.84 5.80
N ASP A 54 -29.36 -18.08 4.86
CA ASP A 54 -28.49 -19.25 4.86
C ASP A 54 -27.01 -18.86 4.63
N PRO A 55 -26.31 -18.41 5.68
CA PRO A 55 -24.92 -17.99 5.58
C PRO A 55 -23.96 -19.15 5.24
N GLU A 56 -24.34 -20.39 5.51
CA GLU A 56 -23.51 -21.56 5.21
C GLU A 56 -23.49 -21.82 3.69
N THR A 57 -24.66 -21.77 3.07
CA THR A 57 -24.80 -21.91 1.62
C THR A 57 -24.23 -20.71 0.88
N LEU A 58 -24.39 -19.49 1.41
CA LEU A 58 -23.77 -18.29 0.87
C LEU A 58 -22.24 -18.40 0.81
N ASN A 59 -21.59 -18.85 1.87
CA ASN A 59 -20.13 -18.98 1.92
C ASN A 59 -19.62 -20.01 0.90
N ARG A 60 -20.34 -21.12 0.71
CA ARG A 60 -20.00 -22.14 -0.30
C ARG A 60 -20.17 -21.60 -1.73
N ALA A 61 -21.27 -20.91 -2.00
CA ALA A 61 -21.56 -20.34 -3.31
C ALA A 61 -20.57 -19.23 -3.69
N LEU A 62 -20.21 -18.35 -2.74
CA LEU A 62 -19.15 -17.35 -2.92
C LEU A 62 -17.80 -18.00 -3.20
N GLY A 63 -17.44 -19.05 -2.46
CA GLY A 63 -16.19 -19.80 -2.68
C GLY A 63 -16.12 -20.43 -4.07
N GLN A 64 -17.22 -21.03 -4.53
CA GLN A 64 -17.32 -21.57 -5.90
C GLN A 64 -17.26 -20.47 -6.96
N MET A 65 -17.89 -19.32 -6.72
CA MET A 65 -17.84 -18.21 -7.66
C MET A 65 -16.41 -17.66 -7.83
N TYR A 66 -15.67 -17.51 -6.72
CA TYR A 66 -14.28 -17.06 -6.77
C TYR A 66 -13.36 -18.05 -7.49
N SER A 67 -13.58 -19.36 -7.32
CA SER A 67 -12.76 -20.38 -7.99
C SER A 67 -13.08 -20.54 -9.48
N VAL A 68 -14.35 -20.45 -9.88
CA VAL A 68 -14.75 -20.50 -11.31
C VAL A 68 -14.21 -19.30 -12.10
N MET A 69 -14.15 -18.14 -11.45
CA MET A 69 -13.68 -16.90 -12.07
C MET A 69 -12.15 -16.71 -11.98
N ASP A 70 -11.44 -17.64 -11.31
CA ASP A 70 -9.99 -17.59 -11.07
C ASP A 70 -9.51 -16.26 -10.46
N VAL A 71 -10.33 -15.66 -9.59
CA VAL A 71 -10.00 -14.40 -8.92
C VAL A 71 -9.53 -14.69 -7.50
N ASN A 72 -8.31 -14.28 -7.17
CA ASN A 72 -7.76 -14.44 -5.83
C ASN A 72 -8.15 -13.24 -4.92
N PRO A 73 -9.06 -13.41 -3.94
CA PRO A 73 -9.48 -12.33 -3.04
C PRO A 73 -8.32 -11.79 -2.19
N LEU A 74 -7.29 -12.61 -1.94
CA LEU A 74 -6.09 -12.22 -1.21
C LEU A 74 -5.10 -11.41 -2.06
N GLY A 75 -5.30 -11.37 -3.39
CA GLY A 75 -4.49 -10.54 -4.28
C GLY A 75 -4.54 -9.05 -3.92
N GLY A 76 -5.64 -8.59 -3.30
CA GLY A 76 -5.80 -7.21 -2.85
C GLY A 76 -5.07 -6.86 -1.55
N CYS A 77 -4.77 -7.83 -0.67
CA CYS A 77 -4.07 -7.58 0.60
C CYS A 77 -2.55 -7.82 0.52
N LEU A 78 -2.09 -8.53 -0.51
CA LEU A 78 -0.67 -8.75 -0.82
C LEU A 78 0.20 -7.46 -0.81
N PRO A 79 -0.23 -6.31 -1.39
CA PRO A 79 0.56 -5.08 -1.32
C PRO A 79 0.75 -4.57 0.10
N VAL A 80 -0.29 -4.66 0.94
CA VAL A 80 -0.24 -4.19 2.32
C VAL A 80 0.74 -5.05 3.12
N LEU A 81 0.68 -6.37 2.96
CA LEU A 81 1.60 -7.29 3.63
C LEU A 81 3.06 -7.03 3.25
N LEU A 82 3.33 -6.71 1.98
CA LEU A 82 4.68 -6.40 1.52
C LEU A 82 5.12 -4.97 1.90
N GLN A 83 4.19 -4.03 2.01
CA GLN A 83 4.47 -2.65 2.42
C GLN A 83 4.81 -2.55 3.92
N LEU A 84 4.23 -3.40 4.77
CA LEU A 84 4.43 -3.37 6.23
C LEU A 84 5.93 -3.48 6.62
N PRO A 85 6.71 -4.46 6.13
CA PRO A 85 8.15 -4.54 6.38
C PRO A 85 8.93 -3.31 5.92
N ILE A 86 8.60 -2.75 4.75
CA ILE A 86 9.26 -1.57 4.19
C ILE A 86 8.99 -0.36 5.10
N PHE A 87 7.74 -0.20 5.55
CA PHE A 87 7.35 0.86 6.46
C PHE A 87 8.03 0.74 7.82
N TRP A 88 8.08 -0.47 8.41
CA TRP A 88 8.82 -0.69 9.66
C TRP A 88 10.30 -0.40 9.54
N SER A 89 10.91 -0.77 8.42
CA SER A 89 12.33 -0.49 8.15
C SER A 89 12.57 1.02 8.07
N LEU A 90 11.75 1.73 7.28
CA LEU A 90 11.84 3.18 7.13
C LEU A 90 11.61 3.90 8.46
N TYR A 91 10.58 3.52 9.22
CA TYR A 91 10.29 4.08 10.54
C TYR A 91 11.43 3.82 11.53
N GLY A 92 12.03 2.62 11.49
CA GLY A 92 13.19 2.28 12.31
C GLY A 92 14.41 3.16 12.00
N VAL A 93 14.70 3.38 10.71
CA VAL A 93 15.75 4.31 10.26
C VAL A 93 15.42 5.74 10.70
N TRP A 94 14.17 6.17 10.54
CA TRP A 94 13.69 7.50 10.94
C TRP A 94 13.90 7.76 12.44
N ARG A 95 13.54 6.79 13.27
CA ARG A 95 13.75 6.88 14.72
C ARG A 95 15.22 6.96 15.11
N ARG A 96 16.12 6.27 14.40
CA ARG A 96 17.56 6.29 14.68
C ARG A 96 18.18 7.62 14.29
N LEU A 97 17.90 8.11 13.08
CA LEU A 97 18.39 9.40 12.59
C LEU A 97 17.91 10.56 13.48
N SER A 98 16.68 10.49 13.97
CA SER A 98 16.17 11.45 14.96
C SER A 98 16.91 11.39 16.30
N ALA A 99 17.34 10.21 16.75
CA ALA A 99 18.05 10.05 18.02
C ALA A 99 19.51 10.54 17.93
N GLU A 100 20.11 10.48 16.74
CA GLU A 100 21.49 10.88 16.48
C GLU A 100 21.64 12.38 16.14
N ASN A 101 20.56 13.18 16.18
CA ASN A 101 20.53 14.61 15.81
C ASN A 101 21.19 14.86 14.45
N PHE A 102 20.83 14.07 13.44
CA PHE A 102 21.44 14.16 12.12
C PHE A 102 21.34 15.60 11.57
N PRO A 103 22.45 16.22 11.12
CA PRO A 103 22.39 17.54 10.49
C PRO A 103 21.46 17.45 9.28
N HIS A 104 20.60 18.46 9.05
CA HIS A 104 19.59 18.51 7.97
C HIS A 104 18.28 17.74 8.21
N TYR A 105 18.09 17.11 9.37
CA TYR A 105 16.86 16.36 9.69
C TYR A 105 15.64 17.25 10.00
N ASP A 106 15.89 18.45 10.49
CA ASP A 106 14.88 19.45 10.86
C ASP A 106 14.65 20.51 9.77
N GLU A 107 15.16 20.29 8.55
CA GLU A 107 14.95 21.20 7.43
C GLU A 107 13.50 21.17 6.96
N SER A 108 13.00 22.36 6.60
CA SER A 108 11.72 22.50 5.94
C SER A 108 11.83 21.99 4.49
N TRP A 109 10.79 21.30 4.04
CA TRP A 109 10.72 20.76 2.69
C TRP A 109 9.41 21.14 2.03
N LEU A 110 9.48 21.96 0.97
CA LEU A 110 8.32 22.56 0.32
C LEU A 110 7.40 23.29 1.33
N TRP A 111 6.23 22.72 1.64
CA TRP A 111 5.27 23.27 2.60
C TRP A 111 5.34 22.60 3.99
N VAL A 112 6.20 21.59 4.16
CA VAL A 112 6.34 20.84 5.41
C VAL A 112 7.38 21.54 6.31
N PRO A 113 7.01 21.98 7.52
CA PRO A 113 7.89 22.75 8.39
C PRO A 113 9.13 22.00 8.89
N SER A 114 9.01 20.68 9.05
CA SER A 114 10.09 19.79 9.43
C SER A 114 9.73 18.39 8.96
N LEU A 115 10.67 17.72 8.32
CA LEU A 115 10.48 16.32 7.93
C LEU A 115 10.40 15.41 9.17
N ALA A 116 11.10 15.76 10.26
CA ALA A 116 11.24 14.95 11.46
C ALA A 116 10.01 14.94 12.38
N LYS A 117 9.22 16.01 12.35
CA LYS A 117 8.12 16.23 13.28
C LYS A 117 6.78 15.92 12.60
N PRO A 118 5.74 15.55 13.39
CA PRO A 118 4.39 15.51 12.86
C PRO A 118 4.04 16.84 12.21
N ASN A 119 3.50 16.80 10.99
CA ASN A 119 2.94 17.99 10.38
C ASN A 119 1.69 18.41 11.18
N PRO A 120 1.56 19.70 11.56
CA PRO A 120 0.37 20.21 12.24
C PRO A 120 -0.90 20.10 11.38
#